data_AF-A0A316G974-F1
#
_entry.id   AF-A0A316G974-F1
#
_cell.length_a   1.000
_cell.length_b   1.000
_cell.length_c   1.000
_cell.angle_alpha   90.00
_cell.angle_beta   90.00
_cell.angle_gamma   90.00
#
_symmetry.space_group_name_H-M   'P 1'
#
loop_
_entity.id
_entity.type
_entity.pdbx_description
1 polymer ?
#
loop_
_entity_poly.entity_id
_entity_poly.type
_entity_poly.pdbx_seq_one_letter_code
_entity_poly.pdbx_strand_id
1 'polypeptide(L)'
;MESDHADAVPPPGDQPPAEPSPQAHPPSGASPLPSGASPPPPPGGDPSPSGASPPSPPGGDPSPSPEPPGDDPSPPVPPLPAGDGSETAGEPSPAREPHILLVHAVIRASREHDAWSTSGGPRPQLPRAWADLWRNAVRRQTDLAGEPEEEARRSVQTMLDQLTRLDREAGWFRTDPARRDRAIAETLLYGTRLGPDVPSRPAQLAWQRQRGLRPVDYAKITAIAAAQDEWLAAWNEWAST
;
A
#
# COMPACT_ATOMS: atom_id res chain seq x y z
N MET A 1 -22.98 40.71 -74.60
CA MET A 1 -21.86 39.94 -74.00
C MET A 1 -22.05 40.02 -72.49
N GLU A 2 -23.13 39.54 -71.87
CA GLU A 2 -23.68 38.18 -71.84
C GLU A 2 -22.60 37.14 -71.57
N SER A 3 -22.47 36.76 -70.31
CA SER A 3 -21.81 35.52 -69.87
C SER A 3 -22.72 34.86 -68.85
N ASP A 4 -23.34 33.82 -69.37
CA ASP A 4 -24.29 32.87 -68.82
C ASP A 4 -23.64 32.09 -67.66
N HIS A 5 -24.30 32.09 -66.49
CA HIS A 5 -23.92 31.30 -65.33
C HIS A 5 -24.68 29.97 -65.40
N ALA A 6 -24.04 28.94 -65.95
CA ALA A 6 -24.59 27.59 -65.97
C ALA A 6 -24.36 26.90 -64.61
N ASP A 7 -25.48 26.72 -63.91
CA ASP A 7 -25.69 25.92 -62.72
C ASP A 7 -25.49 24.43 -63.06
N ALA A 8 -24.44 23.80 -62.53
CA ALA A 8 -24.17 22.38 -62.73
C ALA A 8 -24.75 21.57 -61.57
N VAL A 9 -25.90 20.95 -61.82
CA VAL A 9 -26.57 19.98 -60.95
C VAL A 9 -25.69 18.73 -60.79
N PRO A 10 -25.32 18.32 -59.56
CA PRO A 10 -24.62 17.06 -59.35
C PRO A 10 -25.56 15.84 -59.54
N PRO A 11 -25.03 14.69 -60.02
CA PRO A 11 -25.81 13.47 -60.20
C PRO A 11 -26.19 12.82 -58.85
N PRO A 12 -27.30 12.05 -58.79
CA PRO A 12 -27.70 11.33 -57.59
C PRO A 12 -26.71 10.18 -57.30
N GLY A 13 -25.87 10.38 -56.29
CA GLY A 13 -25.00 9.35 -55.73
C GLY A 13 -25.73 8.52 -54.67
N ASP A 14 -25.42 7.22 -54.66
CA ASP A 14 -25.90 6.15 -53.80
C ASP A 14 -26.39 6.54 -52.39
N GLN A 15 -27.66 6.22 -52.11
CA GLN A 15 -28.15 6.08 -50.74
C GLN A 15 -27.48 4.84 -50.09
N PRO A 16 -26.80 4.97 -48.94
CA PRO A 16 -26.37 3.82 -48.16
C PRO A 16 -27.59 3.03 -47.64
N PRO A 17 -27.47 1.71 -47.43
CA PRO A 17 -28.54 0.89 -46.90
C PRO A 17 -28.96 1.36 -45.51
N ALA A 18 -30.27 1.35 -45.26
CA ALA A 18 -30.87 1.74 -44.00
C ALA A 18 -30.27 0.99 -42.80
N GLU A 19 -29.92 1.75 -41.75
CA GLU A 19 -29.58 1.20 -40.44
C GLU A 19 -30.72 0.31 -39.91
N PRO A 20 -30.43 -0.88 -39.38
CA PRO A 20 -31.43 -1.67 -38.67
C PRO A 20 -31.85 -0.95 -37.39
N SER A 21 -33.14 -0.69 -37.26
CA SER A 21 -33.73 -0.13 -36.05
C SER A 21 -33.34 -0.95 -34.80
N PRO A 22 -33.06 -0.30 -33.66
CA PRO A 22 -32.73 -1.01 -32.43
C PRO A 22 -33.94 -1.83 -31.97
N GLN A 23 -33.75 -3.15 -31.89
CA GLN A 23 -34.71 -4.05 -31.24
C GLN A 23 -34.79 -3.67 -29.76
N ALA A 24 -35.99 -3.25 -29.34
CA ALA A 24 -36.34 -3.10 -27.93
C ALA A 24 -36.27 -4.48 -27.25
N HIS A 25 -35.29 -4.68 -26.39
CA HIS A 25 -35.24 -5.82 -25.49
C HIS A 25 -36.32 -5.66 -24.39
N PRO A 26 -37.07 -6.71 -24.05
CA PRO A 26 -38.02 -6.70 -22.94
C PRO A 26 -37.29 -6.67 -21.58
N PRO A 27 -37.93 -6.15 -20.50
CA PRO A 27 -37.39 -6.17 -19.15
C PRO A 27 -37.41 -7.60 -18.60
N SER A 28 -36.33 -8.34 -18.80
CA SER A 28 -36.14 -9.63 -18.14
C SER A 28 -35.56 -9.43 -16.74
N GLY A 29 -36.42 -9.68 -15.76
CA GLY A 29 -36.15 -10.67 -14.72
C GLY A 29 -35.14 -10.26 -13.66
N ALA A 30 -35.68 -10.00 -12.46
CA ALA A 30 -34.95 -9.97 -11.21
C ALA A 30 -33.99 -11.17 -11.09
N SER A 31 -32.70 -10.88 -11.04
CA SER A 31 -31.70 -11.86 -10.60
C SER A 31 -31.88 -12.11 -9.10
N PRO A 32 -31.94 -13.38 -8.65
CA PRO A 32 -32.01 -13.71 -7.24
C PRO A 32 -30.74 -13.24 -6.52
N LEU A 33 -30.94 -12.68 -5.32
CA LEU A 33 -29.88 -12.33 -4.38
C LEU A 33 -29.01 -13.57 -4.10
N PRO A 34 -27.67 -13.51 -4.22
CA PRO A 34 -26.82 -14.56 -3.71
C PRO A 34 -26.95 -14.58 -2.18
N SER A 35 -27.61 -15.62 -1.67
CA SER A 35 -27.63 -15.95 -0.26
C SER A 35 -26.21 -16.15 0.24
N GLY A 36 -25.85 -15.41 1.29
CA GLY A 36 -24.88 -15.82 2.32
C GLY A 36 -23.54 -16.35 1.83
N ALA A 37 -22.70 -15.49 1.27
CA ALA A 37 -21.25 -15.74 1.35
C ALA A 37 -20.82 -15.49 2.80
N SER A 38 -20.66 -16.58 3.56
CA SER A 38 -20.02 -16.53 4.88
C SER A 38 -18.63 -15.90 4.76
N PRO A 39 -18.18 -15.10 5.73
CA PRO A 39 -16.82 -14.57 5.74
C PRO A 39 -15.81 -15.72 5.71
N PRO A 40 -14.65 -15.56 5.05
CA PRO A 40 -13.59 -16.55 5.09
C PRO A 40 -13.15 -16.77 6.54
N PRO A 41 -12.89 -18.02 6.97
CA PRO A 41 -12.34 -18.27 8.30
C PRO A 41 -10.95 -17.61 8.43
N PRO A 42 -10.53 -17.25 9.66
CA PRO A 42 -9.17 -16.77 9.88
C PRO A 42 -8.15 -17.85 9.46
N PRO A 43 -6.97 -17.46 8.95
CA PRO A 43 -5.87 -18.38 8.70
C PRO A 43 -5.34 -18.89 10.05
N GLY A 44 -5.91 -19.98 10.54
CA GLY A 44 -5.60 -20.53 11.86
C GLY A 44 -6.15 -21.95 12.00
N GLY A 45 -5.39 -22.90 11.45
CA GLY A 45 -5.66 -24.32 11.54
C GLY A 45 -4.41 -25.10 11.18
N ASP A 46 -3.36 -24.96 11.99
CA ASP A 46 -2.21 -25.86 11.93
C ASP A 46 -2.70 -27.31 12.20
N PRO A 47 -2.38 -28.28 11.34
CA PRO A 47 -2.49 -29.67 11.73
C PRO A 47 -1.49 -29.93 12.86
N SER A 48 -2.00 -30.39 14.00
CA SER A 48 -1.17 -30.88 15.11
C SER A 48 -0.12 -31.88 14.59
N PRO A 49 1.19 -31.65 14.78
CA PRO A 49 2.17 -32.70 14.60
C PRO A 49 2.06 -33.66 15.78
N SER A 50 1.49 -34.84 15.52
CA SER A 50 1.65 -36.00 16.37
C SER A 50 3.14 -36.32 16.54
N GLY A 51 3.59 -36.30 17.80
CA GLY A 51 4.53 -37.27 18.35
C GLY A 51 5.94 -37.31 17.78
N ALA A 52 6.85 -36.54 18.37
CA ALA A 52 8.23 -36.96 18.57
C ALA A 52 8.78 -36.27 19.82
N SER A 53 8.85 -37.01 20.93
CA SER A 53 9.56 -36.56 22.13
C SER A 53 11.06 -36.46 21.83
N PRO A 54 11.72 -35.32 22.11
CA PRO A 54 13.17 -35.25 22.04
C PRO A 54 13.82 -36.01 23.21
N PRO A 55 15.02 -36.57 23.05
CA PRO A 55 15.78 -37.17 24.13
C PRO A 55 16.26 -36.11 25.13
N SER A 56 16.14 -36.42 26.42
CA SER A 56 16.65 -35.60 27.53
C SER A 56 18.17 -35.40 27.42
N PRO A 57 18.70 -34.18 27.62
CA PRO A 57 20.13 -33.97 27.76
C PRO A 57 20.65 -34.54 29.11
N PRO A 58 21.88 -35.08 29.15
CA PRO A 58 22.51 -35.49 30.40
C PRO A 58 22.88 -34.27 31.25
N GLY A 59 22.71 -34.42 32.57
CA GLY A 59 22.95 -33.39 33.57
C GLY A 59 24.35 -32.80 33.51
N GLY A 60 24.40 -31.47 33.45
CA GLY A 60 25.58 -30.66 33.74
C GLY A 60 25.37 -29.94 35.06
N ASP A 61 26.36 -30.07 35.94
CA ASP A 61 26.45 -29.47 37.27
C ASP A 61 26.13 -27.96 37.34
N PRO A 62 25.58 -27.48 38.46
CA PRO A 62 25.39 -26.06 38.72
C PRO A 62 26.73 -25.36 39.00
N SER A 63 27.17 -24.50 38.07
CA SER A 63 28.25 -23.55 38.35
C SER A 63 27.80 -22.49 39.38
N PRO A 64 28.68 -22.10 40.32
CA PRO A 64 28.37 -21.23 41.44
C PRO A 64 28.13 -19.76 41.05
N SER A 65 27.23 -19.12 41.78
CA SER A 65 26.93 -17.69 41.74
C SER A 65 28.17 -16.85 42.07
N PRO A 66 28.46 -15.78 41.30
CA PRO A 66 29.41 -14.76 41.73
C PRO A 66 28.77 -13.85 42.81
N GLU A 67 29.44 -13.75 43.95
CA GLU A 67 29.19 -12.77 45.00
C GLU A 67 29.33 -11.32 44.47
N PRO A 68 28.57 -10.35 45.01
CA PRO A 68 28.73 -8.93 44.71
C PRO A 68 29.84 -8.29 45.57
N PRO A 69 30.86 -7.65 44.99
CA PRO A 69 31.76 -6.78 45.75
C PRO A 69 31.31 -5.31 45.68
N GLY A 70 31.16 -4.70 46.86
CA GLY A 70 31.62 -3.34 47.10
C GLY A 70 30.59 -2.21 47.00
N ASP A 71 30.09 -1.79 48.16
CA ASP A 71 29.69 -0.40 48.44
C ASP A 71 30.86 0.55 48.10
N ASP A 72 30.75 1.28 47.00
CA ASP A 72 31.60 2.42 46.69
C ASP A 72 30.89 3.72 47.13
N PRO A 73 31.50 4.57 47.97
CA PRO A 73 30.88 5.80 48.46
C PRO A 73 30.73 6.81 47.31
N SER A 74 29.48 7.14 47.00
CA SER A 74 29.12 8.15 46.00
C SER A 74 29.86 9.49 46.24
N PRO A 75 30.49 10.09 45.21
CA PRO A 75 31.05 11.43 45.32
C PRO A 75 29.94 12.49 45.48
N PRO A 76 30.23 13.65 46.11
CA PRO A 76 29.25 14.70 46.32
C PRO A 76 28.73 15.26 45.00
N VAL A 77 27.41 15.22 44.83
CA VAL A 77 26.69 15.79 43.69
C VAL A 77 26.86 17.33 43.72
N PRO A 78 27.35 17.97 42.65
CA PRO A 78 27.37 19.43 42.57
C PRO A 78 25.93 19.98 42.52
N PRO A 79 25.67 21.17 43.09
CA PRO A 79 24.35 21.78 43.06
C PRO A 79 23.92 22.01 41.61
N LEU A 80 22.79 21.41 41.25
CA LEU A 80 22.10 21.65 39.99
C LEU A 80 21.82 23.16 39.86
N PRO A 81 22.15 23.78 38.71
CA PRO A 81 21.67 25.13 38.44
C PRO A 81 20.14 25.08 38.43
N ALA A 82 19.52 26.00 39.17
CA ALA A 82 18.11 26.34 39.03
C ALA A 82 17.90 26.92 37.63
N GLY A 83 17.91 26.05 36.63
CA GLY A 83 17.44 26.34 35.29
C GLY A 83 15.93 26.35 35.38
N ASP A 84 15.38 27.56 35.31
CA ASP A 84 14.01 27.88 35.00
C ASP A 84 13.38 26.78 34.15
N GLY A 85 12.64 25.89 34.80
CA GLY A 85 11.70 24.99 34.16
C GLY A 85 10.52 25.81 33.66
N SER A 86 10.79 26.77 32.77
CA SER A 86 9.83 27.10 31.73
C SER A 86 9.73 25.85 30.87
N GLU A 87 8.90 24.95 31.38
CA GLU A 87 7.97 24.12 30.66
C GLU A 87 7.54 24.87 29.39
N THR A 88 8.38 24.83 28.36
CA THR A 88 7.92 24.86 26.99
C THR A 88 7.08 23.60 26.90
N ALA A 89 5.81 23.74 27.30
CA ALA A 89 4.71 22.97 26.80
C ALA A 89 4.97 22.87 25.30
N GLY A 90 5.59 21.76 24.90
CA GLY A 90 5.90 21.50 23.52
C GLY A 90 4.57 21.63 22.82
N GLU A 91 4.45 22.64 21.95
CA GLU A 91 3.38 22.68 20.98
C GLU A 91 3.19 21.24 20.48
N PRO A 92 1.96 20.71 20.51
CA PRO A 92 1.73 19.36 20.02
C PRO A 92 2.24 19.36 18.59
N SER A 93 3.42 18.75 18.39
CA SER A 93 4.02 18.61 17.07
C SER A 93 2.89 18.11 16.19
N PRO A 94 2.50 18.85 15.14
CA PRO A 94 1.25 18.61 14.42
C PRO A 94 1.22 17.12 14.12
N ALA A 95 0.22 16.43 14.69
CA ALA A 95 0.20 14.98 14.72
C ALA A 95 0.51 14.49 13.30
N ARG A 96 1.66 13.85 13.11
CA ARG A 96 2.15 13.45 11.79
C ARG A 96 1.01 12.77 11.02
N GLU A 97 0.86 13.10 9.74
CA GLU A 97 -0.22 12.61 8.89
C GLU A 97 -0.37 11.08 9.05
N PRO A 98 -1.55 10.57 9.47
CA PRO A 98 -1.75 9.16 9.83
C PRO A 98 -1.33 8.17 8.74
N HIS A 99 -1.54 8.52 7.48
CA HIS A 99 -1.10 7.74 6.33
C HIS A 99 0.42 7.53 6.31
N ILE A 100 1.19 8.59 6.54
CA ILE A 100 2.66 8.55 6.53
C ILE A 100 3.18 7.64 7.66
N LEU A 101 2.58 7.76 8.85
CA LEU A 101 2.93 6.91 9.99
C LEU A 101 2.69 5.42 9.69
N LEU A 102 1.54 5.10 9.09
CA LEU A 102 1.22 3.72 8.69
C LEU A 102 2.18 3.22 7.60
N VAL A 103 2.43 4.01 6.56
CA VAL A 103 3.34 3.65 5.46
C VAL A 103 4.73 3.32 5.97
N HIS A 104 5.33 4.15 6.81
CA HIS A 104 6.66 3.87 7.36
C HIS A 104 6.67 2.63 8.24
N ALA A 105 5.64 2.42 9.06
CA ALA A 105 5.51 1.22 9.88
C ALA A 105 5.43 -0.06 9.02
N VAL A 106 4.67 -0.01 7.92
CA VAL A 106 4.53 -1.12 6.97
C VAL A 106 5.84 -1.41 6.24
N ILE A 107 6.51 -0.41 5.68
CA ILE A 107 7.78 -0.59 4.95
C ILE A 107 8.82 -1.19 5.89
N ARG A 108 8.94 -0.67 7.12
CA ARG A 108 9.85 -1.23 8.11
C ARG A 108 9.53 -2.69 8.42
N ALA A 109 8.26 -3.01 8.71
CA ALA A 109 7.84 -4.38 9.02
C ALA A 109 8.06 -5.34 7.84
N SER A 110 7.86 -4.88 6.60
CA SER A 110 8.14 -5.67 5.39
C SER A 110 9.62 -6.02 5.29
N ARG A 111 10.52 -5.05 5.51
CA ARG A 111 11.98 -5.29 5.47
C ARG A 111 12.44 -6.22 6.59
N GLU A 112 11.90 -6.06 7.79
CA GLU A 112 12.17 -6.97 8.91
C GLU A 112 11.73 -8.40 8.58
N HIS A 113 10.57 -8.55 7.93
CA HIS A 113 10.08 -9.85 7.48
C HIS A 113 10.95 -10.47 6.37
N ASP A 114 11.39 -9.68 5.40
CA ASP A 114 12.28 -10.14 4.32
C ASP A 114 13.65 -10.57 4.88
N ALA A 115 14.20 -9.79 5.81
CA ALA A 115 15.45 -10.11 6.51
C ALA A 115 15.32 -11.41 7.31
N TRP A 116 14.24 -11.58 8.07
CA TRP A 116 13.94 -12.80 8.80
C TRP A 116 13.78 -14.01 7.87
N SER A 117 13.06 -13.85 6.75
CA SER A 117 12.84 -14.93 5.77
C SER A 117 14.15 -15.41 5.14
N THR A 118 15.15 -14.54 5.02
CA THR A 118 16.45 -14.85 4.42
C THR A 118 17.47 -15.39 5.43
N SER A 119 17.51 -14.81 6.63
CA SER A 119 18.56 -15.10 7.64
C SER A 119 18.09 -16.01 8.79
N GLY A 120 16.78 -16.24 8.92
CA GLY A 120 16.18 -16.95 10.05
C GLY A 120 16.09 -16.09 11.31
N GLY A 121 15.95 -16.74 12.47
CA GLY A 121 15.89 -16.08 13.78
C GLY A 121 14.47 -15.84 14.32
N PRO A 122 14.33 -15.02 15.38
CA PRO A 122 13.04 -14.72 15.99
C PRO A 122 12.11 -14.04 14.98
N ARG A 123 10.87 -14.52 14.90
CA ARG A 123 9.86 -13.94 14.01
C ARG A 123 9.62 -12.47 14.39
N PRO A 124 9.71 -11.52 13.44
CA PRO A 124 9.43 -10.12 13.74
C PRO A 124 7.98 -9.97 14.20
N GLN A 125 7.78 -9.16 15.22
CA GLN A 125 6.45 -8.85 15.75
C GLN A 125 5.92 -7.58 15.10
N LEU A 126 4.63 -7.58 14.77
CA LEU A 126 3.96 -6.34 14.36
C LEU A 126 4.04 -5.30 15.48
N PRO A 127 4.16 -4.01 15.15
CA PRO A 127 4.09 -2.95 16.15
C PRO A 127 2.82 -3.06 16.99
N ARG A 128 2.91 -2.91 18.31
CA ARG A 128 1.74 -2.97 19.21
C ARG A 128 0.63 -1.99 18.82
N ALA A 129 1.01 -0.83 18.28
CA ALA A 129 0.09 0.21 17.81
C ALA A 129 -0.45 -0.03 16.38
N TRP A 130 -0.23 -1.20 15.77
CA TRP A 130 -0.63 -1.50 14.39
C TRP A 130 -2.13 -1.24 14.14
N ALA A 131 -2.98 -1.74 15.03
CA ALA A 131 -4.42 -1.57 14.90
C ALA A 131 -4.83 -0.08 14.96
N ASP A 132 -4.15 0.72 15.77
CA ASP A 132 -4.43 2.15 15.91
C ASP A 132 -3.96 2.93 14.69
N LEU A 133 -2.77 2.62 14.17
CA LEU A 133 -2.23 3.21 12.94
C LEU A 133 -3.17 2.95 11.76
N TRP A 134 -3.63 1.70 11.61
CA TRP A 134 -4.57 1.30 10.58
C TRP A 134 -5.90 2.05 10.71
N ARG A 135 -6.54 2.03 11.89
CA ARG A 135 -7.83 2.72 12.11
C ARG A 135 -7.72 4.22 11.87
N ASN A 136 -6.62 4.85 12.31
CA ASN A 136 -6.40 6.28 12.11
C ASN A 136 -6.22 6.64 10.63
N ALA A 137 -5.48 5.83 9.85
CA ALA A 137 -5.33 6.03 8.42
C ALA A 137 -6.64 5.84 7.66
N VAL A 138 -7.42 4.78 7.97
CA VAL A 138 -8.73 4.54 7.33
C VAL A 138 -9.71 5.68 7.63
N ARG A 139 -9.82 6.12 8.89
CA ARG A 139 -10.67 7.26 9.25
C ARG A 139 -10.26 8.51 8.48
N ARG A 140 -8.95 8.79 8.43
CA ARG A 140 -8.42 9.93 7.69
C ARG A 140 -8.70 9.84 6.19
N GLN A 141 -8.63 8.66 5.57
CA GLN A 141 -9.01 8.44 4.18
C GLN A 141 -10.51 8.72 3.95
N THR A 142 -11.39 8.25 4.84
CA THR A 142 -12.83 8.58 4.79
C THR A 142 -13.04 10.10 4.86
N ASP A 143 -12.38 10.77 5.80
CA ASP A 143 -12.50 12.23 5.97
C ASP A 143 -12.03 13.01 4.73
N LEU A 144 -10.94 12.57 4.08
CA LEU A 144 -10.34 13.27 2.94
C LEU A 144 -11.04 12.98 1.61
N ALA A 145 -11.40 11.72 1.36
CA ALA A 145 -11.93 11.29 0.07
C ALA A 145 -13.47 11.23 0.03
N GLY A 146 -14.15 11.37 1.19
CA GLY A 146 -15.59 11.20 1.30
C GLY A 146 -16.06 9.77 1.03
N GLU A 147 -15.15 8.79 1.09
CA GLU A 147 -15.40 7.39 0.80
C GLU A 147 -16.01 6.68 2.02
N PRO A 148 -17.00 5.77 1.84
CA PRO A 148 -17.43 4.85 2.88
C PRO A 148 -16.25 4.09 3.49
N GLU A 149 -16.32 3.74 4.78
CA GLU A 149 -15.19 3.13 5.49
C GLU A 149 -14.61 1.88 4.78
N GLU A 150 -15.47 1.04 4.20
CA GLU A 150 -15.03 -0.16 3.46
C GLU A 150 -14.27 0.18 2.17
N GLU A 151 -14.65 1.27 1.49
CA GLU A 151 -13.92 1.76 0.31
C GLU A 151 -12.60 2.41 0.73
N ALA A 152 -12.63 3.25 1.76
CA ALA A 152 -11.43 3.85 2.34
C ALA A 152 -10.42 2.78 2.77
N ARG A 153 -10.87 1.68 3.38
CA ARG A 153 -10.03 0.54 3.75
C ARG A 153 -9.36 -0.11 2.53
N ARG A 154 -10.10 -0.31 1.44
CA ARG A 154 -9.54 -0.84 0.18
C ARG A 154 -8.56 0.14 -0.45
N SER A 155 -8.85 1.44 -0.42
CA SER A 155 -7.97 2.50 -0.92
C SER A 155 -6.64 2.52 -0.14
N VAL A 156 -6.69 2.49 1.20
CA VAL A 156 -5.49 2.42 2.06
C VAL A 156 -4.69 1.15 1.78
N GLN A 157 -5.33 -0.02 1.72
CA GLN A 157 -4.65 -1.27 1.37
C GLN A 157 -3.95 -1.16 0.00
N THR A 158 -4.63 -0.59 -0.99
CA THR A 158 -4.09 -0.40 -2.34
C THR A 158 -2.81 0.44 -2.35
N MET A 159 -2.79 1.52 -1.57
CA MET A 159 -1.60 2.38 -1.45
C MET A 159 -0.44 1.64 -0.77
N LEU A 160 -0.72 0.87 0.29
CA LEU A 160 0.31 0.10 1.00
C LEU A 160 0.89 -1.02 0.14
N ASP A 161 0.06 -1.73 -0.62
CA ASP A 161 0.49 -2.78 -1.55
C ASP A 161 1.44 -2.20 -2.62
N GLN A 162 1.13 -1.02 -3.14
CA GLN A 162 1.97 -0.34 -4.12
C GLN A 162 3.33 0.05 -3.54
N LEU A 163 3.33 0.69 -2.36
CA LEU A 163 4.53 1.22 -1.73
C LEU A 163 5.46 0.10 -1.21
N THR A 164 4.90 -0.98 -0.68
CA THR A 164 5.69 -2.17 -0.32
C THR A 164 6.27 -2.86 -1.55
N ARG A 165 5.55 -2.87 -2.67
CA ARG A 165 6.10 -3.37 -3.93
C ARG A 165 7.22 -2.48 -4.46
N LEU A 166 7.08 -1.15 -4.40
CA LEU A 166 8.16 -0.23 -4.75
C LEU A 166 9.41 -0.48 -3.90
N ASP A 167 9.24 -0.72 -2.59
CA ASP A 167 10.35 -1.02 -1.70
C ASP A 167 11.14 -2.27 -2.11
N ARG A 168 10.46 -3.29 -2.64
CA ARG A 168 11.11 -4.52 -3.10
C ARG A 168 11.80 -4.36 -4.45
N GLU A 169 11.14 -3.71 -5.40
CA GLU A 169 11.51 -3.70 -6.81
C GLU A 169 12.39 -2.50 -7.21
N ALA A 170 12.20 -1.34 -6.59
CA ALA A 170 12.86 -0.10 -6.96
C ALA A 170 14.03 0.22 -6.03
N GLY A 171 15.27 0.02 -6.51
CA GLY A 171 16.49 0.29 -5.72
C GLY A 171 16.55 1.70 -5.14
N TRP A 172 16.16 2.71 -5.92
CA TRP A 172 16.14 4.11 -5.48
C TRP A 172 15.18 4.37 -4.31
N PHE A 173 14.06 3.65 -4.23
CA PHE A 173 13.09 3.82 -3.15
C PHE A 173 13.67 3.35 -1.80
N ARG A 174 14.57 2.37 -1.83
CA ARG A 174 15.29 1.91 -0.64
C ARG A 174 16.39 2.86 -0.23
N THR A 175 17.22 3.29 -1.19
CA THR A 175 18.49 3.96 -0.92
C THR A 175 18.41 5.48 -0.83
N ASP A 176 17.40 6.11 -1.44
CA ASP A 176 17.22 7.57 -1.45
C ASP A 176 15.98 7.96 -0.62
N PRO A 177 16.16 8.45 0.63
CA PRO A 177 15.05 8.87 1.48
C PRO A 177 14.22 10.01 0.88
N ALA A 178 14.85 10.98 0.21
CA ALA A 178 14.13 12.14 -0.33
C ALA A 178 13.20 11.73 -1.48
N ARG A 179 13.70 10.87 -2.39
CA ARG A 179 12.86 10.30 -3.46
C ARG A 179 11.76 9.41 -2.92
N ARG A 180 12.06 8.58 -1.91
CA ARG A 180 11.05 7.76 -1.25
C ARG A 180 9.94 8.62 -0.65
N ASP A 181 10.28 9.66 0.09
CA ASP A 181 9.30 10.50 0.76
C ASP A 181 8.43 11.26 -0.25
N ARG A 182 9.02 11.73 -1.36
CA ARG A 182 8.28 12.32 -2.49
C ARG A 182 7.32 11.29 -3.14
N ALA A 183 7.76 10.06 -3.38
CA ALA A 183 6.92 9.01 -3.96
C ALA A 183 5.75 8.60 -3.04
N ILE A 184 5.99 8.58 -1.72
CA ILE A 184 4.94 8.38 -0.71
C ILE A 184 3.94 9.53 -0.81
N ALA A 185 4.40 10.79 -0.76
CA ALA A 185 3.53 11.95 -0.82
C ALA A 185 2.66 11.98 -2.09
N GLU A 186 3.24 11.73 -3.26
CA GLU A 186 2.47 11.72 -4.51
C GLU A 186 1.48 10.55 -4.59
N THR A 187 1.83 9.37 -4.06
CA THR A 187 0.90 8.23 -3.95
C THR A 187 -0.28 8.57 -3.04
N LEU A 188 -0.03 9.25 -1.92
CA LEU A 188 -1.09 9.68 -1.00
C LEU A 188 -1.98 10.77 -1.62
N LEU A 189 -1.41 11.76 -2.31
CA LEU A 189 -2.17 12.79 -3.01
C LEU A 189 -3.08 12.20 -4.11
N TYR A 190 -2.57 11.23 -4.86
CA TYR A 190 -3.35 10.53 -5.87
C TYR A 190 -4.46 9.67 -5.25
N GLY A 191 -4.13 8.87 -4.23
CA GLY A 191 -5.06 7.94 -3.58
C GLY A 191 -6.15 8.64 -2.75
N THR A 192 -5.90 9.84 -2.25
CA THR A 192 -6.89 10.68 -1.56
C THR A 192 -7.68 11.58 -2.52
N ARG A 193 -7.38 11.54 -3.83
CA ARG A 193 -7.96 12.40 -4.87
C ARG A 193 -7.74 13.91 -4.67
N LEU A 194 -6.87 14.30 -3.74
CA LEU A 194 -6.50 15.70 -3.50
C LEU A 194 -5.55 16.25 -4.58
N GLY A 195 -4.84 15.36 -5.27
CA GLY A 195 -3.95 15.70 -6.38
C GLY A 195 -4.00 14.63 -7.47
N PRO A 196 -5.02 14.62 -8.34
CA PRO A 196 -5.09 13.66 -9.44
C PRO A 196 -4.00 13.87 -10.50
N ASP A 197 -3.44 15.09 -10.59
CA ASP A 197 -2.43 15.50 -11.57
C ASP A 197 -0.99 15.52 -11.00
N VAL A 198 -0.67 14.55 -10.13
CA VAL A 198 0.70 14.37 -9.64
C VAL A 198 1.66 13.95 -10.76
N PRO A 199 2.95 14.32 -10.69
CA PRO A 199 3.96 13.87 -11.66
C PRO A 199 4.03 12.35 -11.83
N SER A 200 3.82 11.57 -10.76
CA SER A 200 3.79 10.09 -10.80
C SER A 200 2.51 9.49 -11.39
N ARG A 201 1.57 10.31 -11.89
CA ARG A 201 0.27 9.84 -12.43
C ARG A 201 0.40 8.69 -13.46
N PRO A 202 1.35 8.68 -14.42
CA PRO A 202 1.51 7.55 -15.33
C PRO A 202 1.73 6.23 -14.58
N ALA A 203 2.55 6.25 -13.53
CA ALA A 203 2.82 5.09 -12.69
C ALA A 203 1.60 4.68 -11.86
N GLN A 204 0.81 5.64 -11.35
CA GLN A 204 -0.43 5.36 -10.64
C GLN A 204 -1.48 4.67 -11.53
N LEU A 205 -1.60 5.10 -12.79
CA LEU A 205 -2.50 4.47 -13.77
C LEU A 205 -2.05 3.07 -14.15
N ALA A 206 -0.73 2.86 -14.33
CA ALA A 206 -0.18 1.53 -14.58
C ALA A 206 -0.47 0.57 -13.42
N TRP A 207 -0.35 1.05 -12.17
CA TRP A 207 -0.71 0.27 -10.98
C TRP A 207 -2.19 -0.15 -11.00
N GLN A 208 -3.10 0.78 -11.31
CA GLN A 208 -4.53 0.48 -11.38
C GLN A 208 -4.85 -0.56 -12.46
N ARG A 209 -4.24 -0.45 -13.65
CA ARG A 209 -4.39 -1.44 -14.73
C ARG A 209 -3.95 -2.82 -14.27
N GLN A 210 -2.80 -2.90 -13.61
CA GLN A 210 -2.27 -4.17 -13.11
C GLN A 210 -3.22 -4.85 -12.12
N ARG A 211 -3.83 -4.09 -11.20
CA ARG A 211 -4.77 -4.63 -10.20
C ARG A 211 -6.05 -5.20 -10.80
N GLY A 212 -6.44 -4.76 -11.99
CA GLY A 212 -7.59 -5.31 -12.73
C GLY A 212 -7.33 -6.71 -13.29
N LEU A 213 -6.07 -7.18 -13.31
CA LEU A 213 -5.70 -8.47 -13.86
C LEU A 213 -5.89 -9.58 -12.80
N ARG A 214 -6.83 -10.50 -13.05
CA ARG A 214 -6.98 -11.73 -12.26
C ARG A 214 -6.09 -12.84 -12.86
N PRO A 215 -5.27 -13.54 -12.07
CA PRO A 215 -4.53 -14.71 -12.53
C PRO A 215 -5.48 -15.91 -12.61
N VAL A 216 -6.19 -16.04 -13.73
CA VAL A 216 -7.06 -17.20 -14.02
C VAL A 216 -6.49 -18.11 -15.10
N ASP A 217 -5.53 -17.62 -15.91
CA ASP A 217 -4.97 -18.35 -17.06
C ASP A 217 -3.48 -18.04 -17.27
N TYR A 218 -2.73 -18.99 -17.85
CA TYR A 218 -1.30 -18.82 -18.18
C TYR A 218 -1.02 -17.63 -19.12
N ALA A 219 -1.88 -17.37 -20.11
CA ALA A 219 -1.76 -16.21 -20.99
C ALA A 219 -1.81 -14.87 -20.23
N LYS A 220 -2.42 -14.84 -19.04
CA LYS A 220 -2.48 -13.66 -18.18
C LYS A 220 -1.24 -13.51 -17.30
N ILE A 221 -0.39 -14.54 -17.13
CA ILE A 221 0.88 -14.42 -16.41
C ILE A 221 1.82 -13.46 -17.16
N THR A 222 1.94 -13.62 -18.48
CA THR A 222 2.73 -12.69 -19.32
C THR A 222 2.16 -11.27 -19.27
N ALA A 223 0.83 -11.12 -19.27
CA ALA A 223 0.19 -9.81 -19.14
C ALA A 223 0.44 -9.16 -17.77
N ILE A 224 0.44 -9.95 -16.68
CA ILE A 224 0.76 -9.46 -15.33
C ILE A 224 2.23 -9.01 -15.24
N ALA A 225 3.15 -9.76 -15.85
CA ALA A 225 4.56 -9.40 -15.93
C ALA A 225 4.76 -8.11 -16.73
N ALA A 226 4.16 -8.01 -17.93
CA ALA A 226 4.22 -6.79 -18.74
C ALA A 226 3.64 -5.56 -18.00
N ALA A 227 2.52 -5.73 -17.29
CA ALA A 227 1.93 -4.66 -16.48
C ALA A 227 2.81 -4.27 -15.28
N GLN A 228 3.55 -5.24 -14.70
CA GLN A 228 4.55 -4.96 -13.66
C GLN A 228 5.72 -4.14 -14.23
N ASP A 229 6.25 -4.54 -15.39
CA ASP A 229 7.36 -3.86 -16.04
C ASP A 229 6.98 -2.43 -16.45
N GLU A 230 5.78 -2.24 -17.00
CA GLU A 230 5.23 -0.92 -17.34
C GLU A 230 5.11 -0.03 -16.09
N TRP A 231 4.56 -0.56 -15.00
CA TRP A 231 4.43 0.16 -13.74
C TRP A 231 5.78 0.57 -13.15
N LEU A 232 6.76 -0.33 -13.14
CA LEU A 232 8.09 -0.05 -12.63
C LEU A 232 8.86 0.93 -13.53
N ALA A 233 8.72 0.81 -14.85
CA ALA A 233 9.30 1.73 -15.82
C ALA A 233 8.79 3.16 -15.61
N ALA A 234 7.47 3.34 -15.44
CA ALA A 234 6.89 4.66 -15.18
C ALA A 234 7.40 5.30 -13.88
N TRP A 235 7.60 4.50 -12.82
CA TRP A 235 8.23 4.99 -11.58
C TRP A 235 9.70 5.35 -11.74
N ASN A 236 10.46 4.61 -12.54
CA ASN A 236 11.87 4.91 -12.82
C ASN A 236 12.04 6.16 -13.68
N GLU A 237 11.14 6.38 -14.65
CA GLU A 237 11.08 7.63 -15.41
C GLU A 237 10.80 8.81 -14.50
N TRP A 238 9.77 8.71 -13.65
CA TRP A 238 9.46 9.73 -12.63
C TRP A 238 10.66 10.00 -11.71
N ALA A 239 11.35 8.96 -11.25
CA ALA A 239 12.51 9.11 -10.36
C ALA A 239 13.69 9.80 -11.07
N SER A 240 13.71 9.84 -12.40
CA SER A 240 14.77 10.52 -13.16
C SER A 240 14.52 12.02 -13.33
N THR A 241 13.37 12.53 -12.87
CA THR A 241 13.00 13.97 -12.86
C THR A 241 13.45 14.69 -11.59
#